data_AF-A0AAU2JN85-F1
#
_entry.id   AF-A0AAU2JN85-F1
#
_cell.length_a   1.000
_cell.length_b   1.000
_cell.length_c   1.000
_cell.angle_alpha   90.00
_cell.angle_beta   90.00
_cell.angle_gamma   90.00
#
_symmetry.space_group_name_H-M   'P 1'
#
loop_
_entity.id
_entity.type
_entity.pdbx_description
1 polymer ?
#
loop_
_entity_poly.entity_id
_entity_poly.type
_entity_poly.pdbx_seq_one_letter_code
_entity_poly.pdbx_strand_id
1 'polypeptide(L)'
;MERHVAGMLQQIARQQDIVEIAPQGTAPKAAALAHVAEQYGYTYGTAYRTGFKNSLVQVRMYRDPRPDARVREAATITAHPQAGNGGTVPGLGQGSLKPLPEAVGAVAVLKDLITFDVMALYVADRSLKVKCYLACAVLTGLMLIDESPVEAFVSGGVVALLLTVAFKVGVIRRGKITQRLTAAGFLAVRDEQGRRRFLGPGQQLPGHANPFAA
;
A
#
# COMPACT_ATOMS: atom_id res chain seq x y z
N MET A 1 -20.21 -1.45 0.75
CA MET A 1 -19.29 -0.86 -0.25
C MET A 1 -19.57 0.62 -0.40
N GLU A 2 -20.81 0.99 -0.69
CA GLU A 2 -21.28 2.37 -0.85
C GLU A 2 -20.83 3.30 0.28
N ARG A 3 -20.87 2.85 1.54
CA ARG A 3 -20.38 3.66 2.68
C ARG A 3 -18.92 4.11 2.55
N HIS A 4 -18.02 3.28 1.99
CA HIS A 4 -16.60 3.64 1.85
C HIS A 4 -16.39 4.59 0.67
N VAL A 5 -17.10 4.35 -0.45
CA VAL A 5 -17.07 5.24 -1.62
C VAL A 5 -17.70 6.59 -1.28
N ALA A 6 -18.88 6.60 -0.65
CA ALA A 6 -19.58 7.79 -0.20
C ALA A 6 -18.77 8.57 0.84
N GLY A 7 -18.16 7.89 1.82
CA GLY A 7 -17.29 8.53 2.80
C GLY A 7 -16.06 9.20 2.16
N MET A 8 -15.39 8.51 1.24
CA MET A 8 -14.26 9.06 0.48
C MET A 8 -14.70 10.25 -0.39
N LEU A 9 -15.80 10.12 -1.13
CA LEU A 9 -16.32 11.20 -1.97
C LEU A 9 -16.81 12.38 -1.14
N GLN A 10 -17.29 12.17 0.08
CA GLN A 10 -17.63 13.24 1.01
C GLN A 10 -16.38 13.99 1.49
N GLN A 11 -15.24 13.31 1.72
CA GLN A 11 -13.96 13.97 2.00
C GLN A 11 -13.50 14.80 0.80
N ILE A 12 -13.65 14.27 -0.41
CA ILE A 12 -13.32 14.97 -1.66
C ILE A 12 -14.21 16.19 -1.86
N ALA A 13 -15.52 16.07 -1.64
CA ALA A 13 -16.49 17.16 -1.74
C ALA A 13 -16.21 18.28 -0.71
N ARG A 14 -15.64 17.93 0.45
CA ARG A 14 -15.16 18.90 1.45
C ARG A 14 -13.84 19.57 1.07
N GLN A 15 -13.29 19.28 -0.12
CA GLN A 15 -12.04 19.83 -0.64
C GLN A 15 -10.87 19.65 0.33
N GLN A 16 -10.80 18.51 1.02
CA GLN A 16 -9.68 18.24 1.91
C GLN A 16 -8.40 18.03 1.11
N ASP A 17 -7.30 18.65 1.52
CA ASP A 17 -5.99 18.45 0.88
C ASP A 17 -5.50 17.00 0.97
N ILE A 18 -6.04 16.24 1.94
CA ILE A 18 -5.69 14.87 2.24
C ILE A 18 -6.97 14.02 2.28
N VAL A 19 -6.96 12.90 1.56
CA VAL A 19 -8.00 11.89 1.62
C VAL A 19 -7.43 10.61 2.20
N GLU A 20 -8.10 10.09 3.24
CA GLU A 20 -7.72 8.85 3.90
C GLU A 20 -8.67 7.72 3.53
N ILE A 21 -8.14 6.76 2.79
CA ILE A 21 -8.86 5.60 2.31
C ILE A 21 -8.56 4.43 3.25
N ALA A 22 -9.53 4.08 4.09
CA ALA A 22 -9.43 2.97 5.03
C ALA A 22 -10.54 1.92 4.76
N PRO A 23 -10.49 1.18 3.64
CA PRO A 23 -11.42 0.10 3.41
C PRO A 23 -11.19 -0.96 4.49
N GLN A 24 -12.27 -1.45 5.10
CA GLN A 24 -12.23 -2.69 5.85
C GLN A 24 -11.85 -3.84 4.90
N GLY A 25 -10.55 -4.12 4.76
CA GLY A 25 -10.07 -5.19 3.89
C GLY A 25 -8.68 -5.02 3.30
N THR A 26 -8.52 -5.65 2.13
CA THR A 26 -7.25 -6.00 1.51
C THR A 26 -6.74 -4.94 0.53
N ALA A 27 -5.44 -4.96 0.22
CA ALA A 27 -4.78 -4.03 -0.71
C ALA A 27 -5.50 -3.84 -2.07
N PRO A 28 -6.13 -4.86 -2.70
CA PRO A 28 -6.89 -4.67 -3.94
C PRO A 28 -8.09 -3.72 -3.80
N LYS A 29 -8.81 -3.76 -2.67
CA LYS A 29 -9.93 -2.85 -2.43
C LYS A 29 -9.45 -1.41 -2.23
N ALA A 30 -8.33 -1.26 -1.52
CA ALA A 30 -7.68 0.03 -1.33
C ALA A 30 -7.17 0.60 -2.67
N ALA A 31 -6.62 -0.23 -3.54
CA ALA A 31 -6.18 0.17 -4.87
C ALA A 31 -7.33 0.61 -5.77
N ALA A 32 -8.46 -0.11 -5.72
CA ALA A 32 -9.67 0.24 -6.46
C ALA A 32 -10.20 1.62 -6.04
N LEU A 33 -10.27 1.88 -4.73
CA LEU A 33 -10.70 3.19 -4.20
C LEU A 33 -9.66 4.29 -4.49
N ALA A 34 -8.37 3.99 -4.38
CA ALA A 34 -7.31 4.94 -4.71
C ALA A 34 -7.38 5.35 -6.18
N HIS A 35 -7.66 4.43 -7.09
CA HIS A 35 -7.83 4.74 -8.50
C HIS A 35 -9.00 5.71 -8.74
N VAL A 36 -10.13 5.51 -8.04
CA VAL A 36 -11.24 6.47 -8.10
C VAL A 36 -10.79 7.85 -7.64
N ALA A 37 -10.08 7.94 -6.51
CA ALA A 37 -9.59 9.22 -6.01
C ALA A 37 -8.61 9.90 -6.98
N GLU A 38 -7.80 9.15 -7.74
CA GLU A 38 -6.95 9.73 -8.80
C GLU A 38 -7.75 10.41 -9.92
N GLN A 39 -8.93 9.89 -10.26
CA GLN A 39 -9.83 10.53 -11.24
C GLN A 39 -10.39 11.87 -10.72
N TYR A 40 -10.56 11.98 -9.40
CA TYR A 40 -10.94 13.23 -8.72
C TYR A 40 -9.75 14.14 -8.40
N GLY A 41 -8.59 13.95 -9.06
CA GLY A 41 -7.46 14.86 -8.94
C GLY A 41 -6.58 14.66 -7.70
N TYR A 42 -6.71 13.52 -7.02
CA TYR A 42 -5.78 13.14 -5.95
C TYR A 42 -4.63 12.33 -6.52
N THR A 43 -3.59 12.19 -5.71
CA THR A 43 -2.47 11.35 -6.05
C THR A 43 -1.98 10.52 -4.87
N TYR A 44 -1.43 9.35 -5.17
CA TYR A 44 -0.98 8.40 -4.19
C TYR A 44 0.17 8.98 -3.36
N GLY A 45 -0.01 9.00 -2.03
CA GLY A 45 1.01 9.49 -1.11
C GLY A 45 1.77 8.37 -0.44
N THR A 46 1.06 7.56 0.36
CA THR A 46 1.64 6.44 1.10
C THR A 46 0.56 5.48 1.57
N ALA A 47 0.92 4.21 1.79
CA ALA A 47 0.07 3.24 2.45
C ALA A 47 0.74 2.66 3.69
N TYR A 48 -0.06 2.38 4.72
CA TYR A 48 0.41 1.78 5.95
C TYR A 48 -0.66 0.83 6.52
N ARG A 49 -0.23 -0.07 7.41
CA ARG A 49 -1.17 -0.89 8.16
C ARG A 49 -1.54 -0.22 9.47
N THR A 50 -2.82 -0.29 9.82
CA THR A 50 -3.39 0.25 11.05
C THR A 50 -4.39 -0.74 11.66
N GLY A 51 -5.02 -0.36 12.77
CA GLY A 51 -6.01 -1.16 13.47
C GLY A 51 -5.43 -2.28 14.32
N PHE A 52 -6.30 -3.07 14.95
CA PHE A 52 -5.89 -4.16 15.83
C PHE A 52 -4.99 -5.16 15.09
N LYS A 53 -3.78 -5.39 15.63
CA LYS A 53 -2.74 -6.25 15.03
C LYS A 53 -2.38 -5.91 13.56
N ASN A 54 -2.43 -4.65 13.15
CA ASN A 54 -2.06 -4.22 11.78
C ASN A 54 -2.92 -4.90 10.69
N SER A 55 -4.21 -5.11 10.98
CA SER A 55 -5.15 -5.84 10.12
C SER A 55 -5.76 -4.99 9.00
N LEU A 56 -5.77 -3.66 9.13
CA LEU A 56 -6.37 -2.74 8.17
C LEU A 56 -5.30 -2.09 7.29
N VAL A 57 -5.57 -2.00 5.99
CA VAL A 57 -4.73 -1.24 5.05
C VAL A 57 -5.33 0.15 4.91
N GLN A 58 -4.55 1.18 5.25
CA GLN A 58 -4.92 2.58 5.10
C GLN A 58 -4.02 3.22 4.05
N VAL A 59 -4.63 3.96 3.13
CA VAL A 59 -3.95 4.70 2.07
C VAL A 59 -4.20 6.18 2.28
N ARG A 60 -3.15 6.97 2.30
CA ARG A 60 -3.22 8.43 2.36
C ARG A 60 -2.87 8.98 0.98
N MET A 61 -3.79 9.77 0.45
CA MET A 61 -3.66 10.45 -0.83
C MET A 61 -3.68 11.96 -0.64
N TYR A 62 -2.99 12.68 -1.52
CA TYR A 62 -2.86 14.14 -1.46
C TYR A 62 -3.47 14.75 -2.70
N ARG A 63 -3.97 15.98 -2.59
CA ARG A 63 -4.44 16.73 -3.75
C ARG A 63 -3.28 17.04 -4.69
N ASP A 64 -3.43 16.71 -5.96
CA ASP A 64 -2.40 17.00 -6.97
C ASP A 64 -2.47 18.50 -7.35
N PRO A 65 -1.39 19.28 -7.17
CA PRO A 65 -1.40 20.71 -7.45
C PRO A 65 -1.44 21.02 -8.95
N ARG A 66 -1.22 20.04 -9.83
CA ARG A 66 -1.12 20.25 -11.28
C ARG A 66 -2.45 20.71 -11.89
N PRO A 67 -2.42 21.65 -12.85
CA PRO A 67 -3.63 22.11 -13.56
C PRO A 67 -4.41 20.94 -14.20
N ASP A 68 -3.69 19.99 -14.79
CA ASP A 68 -4.29 18.80 -15.43
C ASP A 68 -5.14 17.98 -14.46
N ALA A 69 -4.76 17.92 -13.18
CA ALA A 69 -5.53 17.19 -12.18
C ALA A 69 -6.88 17.84 -11.90
N ARG A 70 -6.94 19.18 -11.92
CA ARG A 70 -8.19 19.93 -11.79
C ARG A 70 -9.10 19.76 -13.01
N VAL A 71 -8.52 19.72 -14.21
CA VAL A 71 -9.27 19.45 -15.44
C VAL A 71 -9.88 18.05 -15.40
N ARG A 72 -9.11 17.03 -14.99
CA ARG A 72 -9.61 15.66 -14.81
C ARG A 72 -10.69 15.57 -13.75
N GLU A 73 -10.52 16.24 -12.61
CA GLU A 73 -11.51 16.30 -11.53
C GLU A 73 -12.83 16.88 -12.05
N ALA A 74 -12.78 18.04 -12.72
CA ALA A 74 -13.97 18.68 -13.28
C ALA A 74 -14.68 17.77 -14.30
N ALA A 75 -13.94 17.19 -15.25
CA ALA A 75 -14.49 16.24 -16.22
C ALA A 75 -15.14 15.02 -15.54
N THR A 76 -14.51 14.49 -14.50
CA THR A 76 -14.99 13.33 -13.74
C THR A 76 -16.27 13.66 -12.96
N ILE A 77 -16.34 14.82 -12.31
CA ILE A 77 -17.55 15.29 -11.62
C ILE A 77 -18.71 15.44 -12.59
N THR A 78 -18.47 16.02 -13.78
CA THR A 78 -19.49 16.18 -14.81
C THR A 78 -19.96 14.84 -15.37
N ALA A 79 -19.05 13.89 -15.60
CA ALA A 79 -19.40 12.56 -16.10
C ALA A 79 -20.10 11.67 -15.07
N HIS A 80 -19.82 11.86 -13.78
CA HIS A 80 -20.31 11.02 -12.69
C HIS A 80 -20.93 11.83 -11.53
N PRO A 81 -22.04 12.55 -11.77
CA PRO A 81 -22.65 13.43 -10.76
C PRO A 81 -23.25 12.67 -9.57
N GLN A 82 -23.55 11.38 -9.71
CA GLN A 82 -24.20 10.55 -8.68
C GLN A 82 -23.25 9.55 -8.01
N ALA A 83 -21.93 9.63 -8.23
CA ALA A 83 -20.96 8.64 -7.71
C ALA A 83 -21.02 8.45 -6.17
N GLY A 84 -21.42 9.49 -5.42
CA GLY A 84 -21.59 9.45 -3.96
C GLY A 84 -22.93 8.91 -3.47
N ASN A 85 -23.93 8.83 -4.36
CA ASN A 85 -25.32 8.47 -4.04
C ASN A 85 -25.75 7.14 -4.71
N GLY A 86 -24.81 6.21 -4.91
CA GLY A 86 -25.09 4.91 -5.52
C GLY A 86 -25.07 4.91 -7.07
N GLY A 87 -24.67 6.02 -7.69
CA GLY A 87 -24.47 6.11 -9.13
C GLY A 87 -23.19 5.43 -9.62
N THR A 88 -22.91 5.59 -10.92
CA THR A 88 -21.68 5.05 -11.53
C THR A 88 -20.43 5.73 -10.95
N VAL A 89 -19.41 4.93 -10.67
CA VAL A 89 -18.15 5.40 -10.09
C VAL A 89 -17.04 5.22 -11.15
N PRO A 90 -16.15 6.20 -11.35
CA PRO A 90 -15.08 6.12 -12.34
C PRO A 90 -14.23 4.85 -12.20
N GLY A 91 -14.06 4.11 -13.29
CA GLY A 91 -13.16 2.94 -13.33
C GLY A 91 -13.61 1.70 -12.53
N LEU A 92 -14.82 1.71 -11.95
CA LEU A 92 -15.38 0.59 -11.19
C LEU A 92 -16.71 0.12 -11.78
N GLY A 93 -16.97 -1.20 -11.67
CA GLY A 93 -18.28 -1.76 -12.00
C GLY A 93 -19.38 -1.23 -11.07
N GLN A 94 -20.59 -1.03 -11.60
CA GLN A 94 -21.72 -0.54 -10.82
C GLN A 94 -21.99 -1.47 -9.61
N GLY A 95 -22.08 -0.89 -8.41
CA GLY A 95 -22.29 -1.64 -7.16
C GLY A 95 -21.15 -2.59 -6.74
N SER A 96 -19.98 -2.54 -7.40
CA SER A 96 -18.85 -3.43 -7.13
C SER A 96 -17.49 -2.72 -7.09
N LEU A 97 -16.61 -3.09 -6.15
CA LEU A 97 -15.22 -2.62 -6.13
C LEU A 97 -14.35 -3.33 -7.17
N LYS A 98 -14.96 -4.07 -8.10
CA LYS A 98 -14.26 -4.69 -9.20
C LYS A 98 -13.93 -3.60 -10.23
N PRO A 99 -12.65 -3.43 -10.59
CA PRO A 99 -12.28 -2.48 -11.62
C PRO A 99 -12.81 -2.92 -12.98
N LEU A 100 -13.18 -1.94 -13.80
CA LEU A 100 -13.52 -2.15 -15.21
C LEU A 100 -12.27 -2.58 -16.00
N PRO A 101 -12.41 -3.32 -17.11
CA PRO A 101 -11.27 -3.84 -17.88
C PRO A 101 -10.22 -2.78 -18.21
N GLU A 102 -10.65 -1.56 -18.56
CA GLU A 102 -9.76 -0.42 -18.83
C GLU A 102 -8.99 0.08 -17.59
N ALA A 103 -9.55 -0.07 -16.39
CA ALA A 103 -8.96 0.37 -15.13
C ALA A 103 -8.12 -0.71 -14.44
N VAL A 104 -8.22 -1.98 -14.86
CA VAL A 104 -7.50 -3.12 -14.25
C VAL A 104 -5.99 -2.86 -14.20
N GLY A 105 -5.40 -2.33 -15.27
CA GLY A 105 -3.97 -2.04 -15.35
C GLY A 105 -3.52 -1.00 -14.32
N ALA A 106 -4.22 0.14 -14.28
CA ALA A 106 -3.92 1.22 -13.33
C ALA A 106 -4.11 0.77 -11.86
N VAL A 107 -5.19 0.05 -11.58
CA VAL A 107 -5.49 -0.50 -10.26
C VAL A 107 -4.46 -1.56 -9.84
N ALA A 108 -3.93 -2.35 -10.78
CA ALA A 108 -2.88 -3.32 -10.50
C ALA A 108 -1.57 -2.63 -10.09
N VAL A 109 -1.20 -1.52 -10.73
CA VAL A 109 -0.04 -0.71 -10.36
C VAL A 109 -0.21 -0.11 -8.96
N LEU A 110 -1.37 0.49 -8.66
CA LEU A 110 -1.69 1.02 -7.32
C LEU A 110 -1.66 -0.07 -6.25
N LYS A 111 -2.16 -1.26 -6.55
CA LYS A 111 -2.09 -2.41 -5.65
C LYS A 111 -0.65 -2.80 -5.36
N ASP A 112 0.22 -2.78 -6.37
CA ASP A 112 1.63 -3.10 -6.23
C ASP A 112 2.36 -2.03 -5.38
N LEU A 113 2.04 -0.73 -5.54
CA LEU A 113 2.52 0.36 -4.68
C LEU A 113 2.08 0.18 -3.21
N ILE A 114 0.78 0.00 -2.99
CA ILE A 114 0.21 -0.20 -1.65
C ILE A 114 0.85 -1.41 -0.97
N THR A 115 1.01 -2.51 -1.72
CA THR A 115 1.63 -3.73 -1.20
C THR A 115 3.10 -3.50 -0.86
N PHE A 116 3.84 -2.74 -1.68
CA PHE A 116 5.24 -2.41 -1.41
C PHE A 116 5.40 -1.61 -0.12
N ASP A 117 4.61 -0.55 0.06
CA ASP A 117 4.68 0.31 1.25
C ASP A 117 4.26 -0.45 2.52
N VAL A 118 3.19 -1.23 2.43
CA VAL A 118 2.71 -2.06 3.53
C VAL A 118 3.73 -3.15 3.91
N MET A 119 4.38 -3.77 2.92
CA MET A 119 5.45 -4.76 3.18
C MET A 119 6.72 -4.13 3.73
N ALA A 120 6.97 -2.84 3.46
CA ALA A 120 8.14 -2.15 3.99
C ALA A 120 8.18 -2.20 5.51
N LEU A 121 7.02 -2.08 6.18
CA LEU A 121 6.91 -2.16 7.64
C LEU A 121 7.38 -3.51 8.19
N TYR A 122 7.08 -4.62 7.52
CA TYR A 122 7.43 -5.97 7.99
C TYR A 122 8.87 -6.37 7.62
N VAL A 123 9.31 -6.02 6.41
CA VAL A 123 10.64 -6.43 5.90
C VAL A 123 11.76 -5.59 6.50
N ALA A 124 11.49 -4.32 6.82
CA ALA A 124 12.47 -3.40 7.41
C ALA A 124 12.64 -3.56 8.92
N ASP A 125 11.71 -4.23 9.62
CA ASP A 125 11.80 -4.41 11.07
C ASP A 125 12.86 -5.46 11.42
N ARG A 126 14.12 -5.00 11.49
CA ARG A 126 15.26 -5.80 11.92
C ARG A 126 15.07 -6.33 13.34
N SER A 127 14.35 -5.58 14.20
CA SER A 127 14.11 -5.97 15.59
C SER A 127 13.20 -7.20 15.68
N LEU A 128 12.19 -7.29 14.80
CA LEU A 128 11.30 -8.44 14.73
C LEU A 128 12.06 -9.71 14.31
N LYS A 129 12.94 -9.60 13.30
CA LYS A 129 13.80 -10.72 12.88
C LYS A 129 14.67 -11.21 14.03
N VAL A 130 15.35 -10.29 14.73
CA VAL A 130 16.18 -10.62 15.89
C VAL A 130 15.37 -11.28 16.99
N LYS A 131 14.19 -10.75 17.33
CA LYS A 131 13.30 -11.33 18.34
C LYS A 131 12.85 -12.74 17.97
N CYS A 132 12.50 -13.00 16.71
CA CYS A 132 12.13 -14.33 16.25
C CYS A 132 13.29 -15.34 16.38
N TYR A 133 14.49 -14.97 15.95
CA TYR A 133 15.65 -15.85 16.09
C TYR A 133 16.03 -16.08 17.57
N LEU A 134 15.92 -15.04 18.41
CA LEU A 134 16.16 -15.16 19.85
C LEU A 134 15.13 -16.09 20.51
N ALA A 135 13.84 -15.96 20.15
CA ALA A 135 12.80 -16.85 20.65
C ALA A 135 13.05 -18.31 20.24
N CYS A 136 13.50 -18.56 19.01
CA CYS A 136 13.92 -19.89 18.58
C CYS A 136 15.11 -20.40 19.41
N ALA A 137 16.14 -19.58 19.63
CA ALA A 137 17.29 -19.97 20.42
C ALA A 137 16.91 -20.30 21.88
N VAL A 138 16.02 -19.52 22.49
CA VAL A 138 15.52 -19.77 23.86
C VAL A 138 14.70 -21.06 23.91
N LEU A 139 13.81 -21.30 22.94
CA LEU A 139 13.03 -22.54 22.87
C LEU A 139 13.94 -23.77 22.70
N THR A 140 14.94 -23.69 21.83
CA THR A 140 15.95 -24.75 21.69
C THR A 140 16.72 -24.97 22.98
N GLY A 141 17.12 -23.90 23.68
CA GLY A 141 17.79 -23.97 24.98
C GLY A 141 16.92 -24.62 26.07
N LEU A 142 15.61 -24.35 26.07
CA LEU A 142 14.67 -24.99 26.99
C LEU A 142 14.48 -26.48 26.67
N MET A 143 14.34 -26.85 25.40
CA MET A 143 14.20 -28.27 25.01
C MET A 143 15.47 -29.08 25.29
N LEU A 144 16.66 -28.45 25.27
CA LEU A 144 17.92 -29.08 25.69
C LEU A 144 17.95 -29.52 27.16
N ILE A 145 17.02 -29.03 28.00
CA ILE A 145 16.92 -29.40 29.42
C ILE A 145 16.08 -30.67 29.61
N ASP A 146 15.01 -30.85 28.83
CA ASP A 146 14.02 -31.93 29.00
C ASP A 146 14.11 -33.05 27.93
N GLU A 147 14.62 -32.77 26.73
CA GLU A 147 14.69 -33.71 25.59
C GLU A 147 16.12 -34.12 25.26
N SER A 148 16.26 -35.13 24.37
CA SER A 148 17.56 -35.49 23.85
C SER A 148 18.17 -34.30 23.09
N PRO A 149 19.48 -34.01 23.26
CA PRO A 149 20.10 -32.83 22.65
C PRO A 149 19.98 -32.84 21.13
N VAL A 150 19.94 -34.02 20.51
CA VAL A 150 19.75 -34.18 19.06
C VAL A 150 18.36 -33.68 18.62
N GLU A 151 17.29 -34.05 19.34
CA GLU A 151 15.92 -33.64 19.01
C GLU A 151 15.71 -32.13 19.17
N ALA A 152 16.26 -31.55 20.24
CA ALA A 152 16.20 -30.10 20.48
C ALA A 152 16.91 -29.29 19.39
N PHE A 153 18.09 -29.73 18.93
CA PHE A 153 18.80 -29.07 17.82
C PHE A 153 18.08 -29.24 16.49
N VAL A 154 17.49 -30.41 16.22
CA VAL A 154 16.72 -30.66 14.99
C VAL A 154 15.47 -29.79 14.96
N SER A 155 14.68 -29.74 16.04
CA SER A 155 13.45 -28.95 16.11
C SER A 155 13.73 -27.45 15.98
N GLY A 156 14.71 -26.95 16.73
CA GLY A 156 15.18 -25.56 16.67
C GLY A 156 15.70 -25.16 15.30
N GLY A 157 16.53 -26.03 14.71
CA GLY A 157 17.10 -25.84 13.37
C GLY A 157 16.03 -25.77 12.29
N VAL A 158 15.00 -26.64 12.36
CA VAL A 158 13.87 -26.63 11.42
C VAL A 158 13.08 -25.33 11.51
N VAL A 159 12.77 -24.85 12.72
CA VAL A 159 12.03 -23.59 12.90
C VAL A 159 12.84 -22.39 12.40
N ALA A 160 14.13 -22.33 12.73
CA ALA A 160 15.03 -21.27 12.25
C ALA A 160 15.17 -21.27 10.72
N LEU A 161 15.23 -22.46 10.10
CA LEU A 161 15.22 -22.61 8.65
C LEU A 161 13.92 -22.06 8.04
N LEU A 162 12.76 -22.46 8.58
CA LEU A 162 11.45 -21.99 8.11
C LEU A 162 11.32 -20.46 8.19
N LEU A 163 11.76 -19.85 9.29
CA LEU A 163 11.79 -18.39 9.43
C LEU A 163 12.68 -17.73 8.39
N THR A 164 13.88 -18.29 8.15
CA THR A 164 14.82 -17.78 7.15
C THR A 164 14.23 -17.84 5.74
N VAL A 165 13.57 -18.93 5.39
CA VAL A 165 12.85 -19.09 4.12
C VAL A 165 11.73 -18.06 4.01
N ALA A 166 10.91 -17.90 5.05
CA ALA A 166 9.82 -16.91 5.05
C ALA A 166 10.32 -15.48 4.83
N PHE A 167 11.40 -15.08 5.51
CA PHE A 167 12.01 -13.76 5.31
C PHE A 167 12.61 -13.58 3.91
N LYS A 168 13.32 -14.60 3.36
CA LYS A 168 13.84 -14.56 1.99
C LYS A 168 12.72 -14.44 0.95
N VAL A 169 11.63 -15.19 1.11
CA VAL A 169 10.45 -15.09 0.24
C VAL A 169 9.87 -13.68 0.28
N GLY A 170 9.80 -13.04 1.44
CA GLY A 170 9.37 -11.65 1.58
C GLY A 170 10.23 -10.66 0.77
N VAL A 171 11.56 -10.82 0.81
CA VAL A 171 12.49 -10.00 0.02
C VAL A 171 12.31 -10.23 -1.48
N ILE A 172 12.21 -11.49 -1.92
CA ILE A 172 12.01 -11.84 -3.34
C ILE A 172 10.69 -11.25 -3.86
N ARG A 173 9.59 -11.38 -3.09
CA ARG A 173 8.29 -10.79 -3.44
C ARG A 173 8.38 -9.28 -3.63
N ARG A 174 9.08 -8.59 -2.73
CA ARG A 174 9.29 -7.14 -2.81
C ARG A 174 10.13 -6.74 -4.03
N GLY A 175 11.13 -7.55 -4.39
CA GLY A 175 11.93 -7.37 -5.61
C GLY A 175 11.09 -7.48 -6.88
N LYS A 176 10.22 -8.50 -6.97
CA LYS A 176 9.30 -8.66 -8.11
C LYS A 176 8.32 -7.48 -8.24
N ILE A 177 7.80 -6.96 -7.13
CA ILE A 177 6.94 -5.78 -7.12
C ILE A 177 7.71 -4.55 -7.61
N THR A 178 8.95 -4.36 -7.13
CA THR A 178 9.83 -3.27 -7.59
C THR A 178 10.05 -3.30 -9.09
N GLN A 179 10.29 -4.49 -9.66
CA GLN A 179 10.47 -4.66 -11.10
C GLN A 179 9.21 -4.28 -11.88
N ARG A 180 8.02 -4.66 -11.41
CA ARG A 180 6.74 -4.29 -12.04
C ARG A 180 6.47 -2.80 -11.99
N LEU A 181 6.76 -2.16 -10.86
CA LEU A 181 6.62 -0.71 -10.70
C LEU A 181 7.59 0.05 -11.62
N THR A 182 8.84 -0.41 -11.71
CA THR A 182 9.85 0.18 -12.59
C THR A 182 9.47 0.03 -14.06
N ALA A 183 8.95 -1.15 -14.46
CA ALA A 183 8.44 -1.38 -15.80
C ALA A 183 7.21 -0.51 -16.15
N ALA A 184 6.42 -0.13 -15.13
CA ALA A 184 5.32 0.82 -15.27
C ALA A 184 5.77 2.30 -15.25
N GLY A 185 7.08 2.57 -15.24
CA GLY A 185 7.65 3.92 -15.27
C GLY A 185 7.75 4.62 -13.91
N PHE A 186 7.57 3.89 -12.80
CA PHE A 186 7.74 4.46 -11.46
C PHE A 186 9.22 4.50 -11.07
N LEU A 187 9.63 5.63 -10.50
CA LEU A 187 11.00 5.84 -10.04
C LEU A 187 11.10 5.61 -8.53
N ALA A 188 12.07 4.79 -8.11
CA ALA A 188 12.37 4.58 -6.71
C ALA A 188 13.16 5.78 -6.17
N VAL A 189 12.52 6.60 -5.34
CA VAL A 189 13.14 7.75 -4.67
C VAL A 189 13.23 7.47 -3.17
N ARG A 190 14.30 7.94 -2.53
CA ARG A 190 14.45 7.83 -1.08
C ARG A 190 13.88 9.09 -0.43
N ASP A 191 12.95 8.92 0.52
CA ASP A 191 12.44 10.06 1.29
C ASP A 191 13.48 10.54 2.32
N GLU A 192 13.23 11.71 2.93
CA GLU A 192 14.09 12.31 3.97
C GLU A 192 14.31 11.39 5.19
N GLN A 193 13.39 10.45 5.40
CA GLN A 193 13.44 9.46 6.48
C GLN A 193 14.18 8.19 6.06
N GLY A 194 14.83 8.19 4.89
CA GLY A 194 15.60 7.07 4.36
C GLY A 194 14.77 5.93 3.77
N ARG A 195 13.44 6.05 3.73
CA ARG A 195 12.52 5.04 3.21
C ARG A 195 12.47 5.10 1.70
N ARG A 196 12.46 3.94 1.05
CA ARG A 196 12.25 3.84 -0.40
C ARG A 196 10.77 4.07 -0.70
N ARG A 197 10.47 5.03 -1.57
CA ARG A 197 9.15 5.34 -2.11
C ARG A 197 9.19 5.25 -3.63
N PHE A 198 8.06 4.95 -4.23
CA PHE A 198 7.91 4.99 -5.68
C PHE A 198 7.08 6.20 -6.06
N LEU A 199 7.61 7.01 -6.98
CA LEU A 199 6.92 8.15 -7.55
C LEU A 199 6.48 7.81 -8.96
N GLY A 200 5.22 8.12 -9.27
CA GLY A 200 4.73 8.05 -10.64
C GLY A 200 5.41 9.09 -11.54
N PRO A 201 5.33 8.93 -12.86
CA PRO A 201 5.90 9.88 -13.80
C PRO A 201 5.32 11.29 -13.57
N GLY A 202 6.20 12.27 -13.28
CA GLY A 202 5.84 13.65 -12.99
C GLY A 202 5.30 13.92 -11.57
N GLN A 203 5.37 12.93 -10.67
CA GLN A 203 5.06 13.12 -9.25
C GLN A 203 6.25 13.71 -8.49
N GLN A 204 5.97 14.67 -7.60
CA GLN A 204 6.95 15.19 -6.63
C GLN A 204 6.63 14.68 -5.23
N LEU A 205 7.65 14.53 -4.39
CA LEU A 205 7.47 14.13 -2.99
C LEU A 205 6.58 15.16 -2.26
N PRO A 206 5.55 14.74 -1.52
CA PRO A 206 4.76 15.64 -0.69
C PRO A 206 5.66 16.41 0.29
N GLY A 207 5.63 17.74 0.25
CA GLY A 207 6.48 18.62 1.07
C GLY A 207 7.68 19.22 0.33
N HIS A 208 8.02 18.77 -0.88
CA HIS A 208 8.96 19.47 -1.75
C HIS A 208 8.20 20.50 -2.59
N ALA A 209 8.06 21.72 -2.07
CA ALA A 209 7.89 22.86 -2.96
C ALA A 209 9.11 22.89 -3.88
N ASN A 210 8.88 22.82 -5.19
CA ASN A 210 9.93 22.77 -6.19
C ASN A 210 10.88 23.97 -6.01
N PRO A 211 12.16 23.80 -5.62
CA PRO A 211 13.07 24.93 -5.41
C PRO A 211 13.44 25.66 -6.71
N PHE A 212 12.97 25.15 -7.86
CA PHE A 212 13.14 25.75 -9.18
C PHE A 212 11.82 26.29 -9.78
N ALA A 213 10.73 26.30 -9.01
CA ALA A 213 9.52 27.03 -9.40
C ALA A 213 9.58 28.44 -8.81
N ALA A 214 10.37 29.29 -9.46
CA ALA A 214 10.31 30.75 -9.35
C ALA A 214 10.02 31.31 -10.73
#